data_AF-A0A974Y0E1-F1
#
_entry.id   AF-A0A974Y0E1-F1
#
_cell.length_a   1.000
_cell.length_b   1.000
_cell.length_c   1.000
_cell.angle_alpha   90.00
_cell.angle_beta   90.00
_cell.angle_gamma   90.00
#
_symmetry.space_group_name_H-M   'P 1'
#
loop_
_entity.id
_entity.type
_entity.pdbx_description
1 polymer ?
#
loop_
_entity_poly.entity_id
_entity_poly.type
_entity_poly.pdbx_seq_one_letter_code
_entity_poly.pdbx_strand_id
1 'polypeptide(L)' 'MKRAIRKCTARTPRSALTPVGLVMELDATGRVVRTWLDTDTAVATCLGEAVKTAVFYAPPKAPFLTSMDMSWSR' A
#
# COMPACT_ATOMS: atom_id res chain seq x y z
N MET A 1 0.25 -7.66 5.32
CA MET A 1 -0.69 -6.72 4.67
C MET A 1 -2.18 -6.91 5.00
N LYS A 2 -2.74 -8.13 5.02
CA LYS A 2 -4.20 -8.36 5.29
C LYS A 2 -4.77 -7.66 6.53
N ARG A 3 -4.01 -7.60 7.64
CA ARG A 3 -4.44 -6.90 8.87
C ARG A 3 -4.58 -5.39 8.68
N ALA A 4 -3.66 -4.77 7.94
CA ALA A 4 -3.68 -3.34 7.63
C ALA A 4 -4.88 -3.00 6.72
N ILE A 5 -5.12 -3.81 5.69
CA ILE A 5 -6.30 -3.67 4.81
C ILE A 5 -7.59 -3.65 5.64
N ARG A 6 -7.79 -4.65 6.51
CA ARG A 6 -8.97 -4.70 7.38
C ARG A 6 -9.09 -3.48 8.29
N LYS A 7 -7.97 -2.98 8.84
CA LYS A 7 -7.97 -1.78 9.70
C LYS A 7 -8.36 -0.53 8.91
N CYS A 8 -7.81 -0.36 7.71
CA CYS A 8 -8.04 0.81 6.87
C CYS A 8 -9.45 0.85 6.27
N THR A 9 -10.09 -0.30 6.07
CA THR A 9 -11.47 -0.37 5.53
C THR A 9 -12.54 -0.51 6.60
N ALA A 10 -12.19 -0.71 7.88
CA ALA A 10 -13.15 -1.03 8.95
C ALA A 10 -14.30 -0.03 9.12
N ARG A 11 -14.08 1.24 8.74
CA ARG A 11 -15.07 2.32 8.87
C ARG A 11 -15.62 2.80 7.53
N THR A 12 -15.21 2.19 6.42
CA THR A 12 -15.61 2.61 5.08
C THR A 12 -16.67 1.64 4.55
N PRO A 13 -17.89 2.11 4.22
CA PRO A 13 -18.89 1.28 3.58
C PRO A 13 -18.34 0.64 2.31
N ARG A 14 -18.69 -0.62 2.04
CA ARG A 14 -18.18 -1.35 0.88
C ARG A 14 -18.53 -0.67 -0.46
N SER A 15 -19.69 0.00 -0.53
CA SER A 15 -20.11 0.80 -1.69
C SER A 15 -19.29 2.08 -1.90
N ALA A 16 -18.57 2.54 -0.88
CA ALA A 16 -17.72 3.73 -0.93
C ALA A 16 -16.23 3.38 -1.10
N LEU A 17 -15.89 2.08 -1.20
CA LEU A 17 -14.52 1.65 -1.45
C LEU A 17 -14.18 1.81 -2.94
N THR A 18 -13.18 2.62 -3.23
CA THR A 18 -12.61 2.77 -4.57
C THR A 18 -11.36 1.88 -4.70
N PRO A 19 -11.02 1.39 -5.90
CA PRO A 19 -9.73 0.76 -6.15
C PRO A 19 -8.57 1.63 -5.64
N VAL A 20 -7.50 0.99 -5.18
CA VAL A 20 -6.30 1.66 -4.66
C VAL A 20 -5.07 1.07 -5.33
N GLY A 21 -4.31 1.91 -6.02
CA GLY A 21 -2.98 1.63 -6.53
C GLY A 21 -1.92 2.36 -5.72
N LEU A 22 -0.87 1.64 -5.34
CA LEU A 22 0.28 2.25 -4.67
C LEU A 22 1.59 1.74 -5.24
N VAL A 23 2.54 2.66 -5.39
CA VAL A 23 3.91 2.38 -5.81
C VAL A 23 4.81 2.60 -4.60
N MET A 24 5.75 1.69 -4.38
CA MET A 24 6.73 1.74 -3.31
C MET A 24 8.13 1.67 -3.91
N GLU A 25 9.03 2.49 -3.38
CA GLU A 25 10.46 2.33 -3.59
C GLU A 25 11.06 1.60 -2.40
N LEU A 26 11.79 0.53 -2.67
CA LEU A 26 12.48 -0.27 -1.68
C LEU A 26 13.99 -0.02 -1.71
N ASP A 27 14.60 0.05 -0.53
CA ASP A 27 16.05 0.00 -0.38
C ASP A 27 16.60 -1.44 -0.52
N ALA A 28 17.93 -1.57 -0.44
CA ALA A 28 18.61 -2.87 -0.54
C ALA A 28 18.25 -3.86 0.58
N THR A 29 17.64 -3.39 1.68
CA THR A 29 17.16 -4.23 2.79
C THR A 29 15.68 -4.61 2.64
N GLY A 30 14.99 -4.10 1.61
CA GLY A 30 13.57 -4.30 1.38
C GLY A 30 12.67 -3.35 2.18
N ARG A 31 13.21 -2.28 2.78
CA ARG A 31 12.40 -1.27 3.47
C ARG A 31 11.83 -0.27 2.48
N VAL A 32 10.60 0.18 2.75
CA VAL A 32 9.96 1.23 1.96
C VAL A 32 10.59 2.58 2.31
N VAL A 33 11.19 3.24 1.33
CA VAL A 33 11.80 4.58 1.47
C VAL A 33 10.95 5.68 0.85
N ARG A 34 10.13 5.35 -0.16
CA ARG A 34 9.17 6.27 -0.78
C ARG A 34 7.89 5.54 -1.16
N THR A 35 6.78 6.28 -1.18
CA THR A 35 5.46 5.76 -1.55
C THR A 35 4.70 6.81 -2.35
N TRP A 36 4.05 6.37 -3.42
CA TRP A 36 3.15 7.17 -4.24
C TRP A 36 1.79 6.49 -4.30
N LEU A 37 0.73 7.27 -4.19
CA LEU A 37 -0.65 6.81 -4.23
C LEU A 37 -1.31 7.31 -5.52
N ASP A 38 -2.11 6.47 -6.15
CA ASP A 38 -2.91 6.85 -7.32
C ASP A 38 -4.17 7.67 -6.95
N THR A 39 -4.58 7.60 -5.68
CA THR A 39 -5.75 8.30 -5.12
C THR A 39 -5.49 8.77 -3.69
N ASP A 40 -6.20 9.81 -3.27
CA ASP A 40 -6.10 10.45 -1.95
C ASP A 40 -7.20 10.02 -0.97
N THR A 41 -7.93 8.93 -1.26
CA THR A 41 -8.96 8.43 -0.34
C THR A 41 -8.41 8.11 1.05
N ALA A 42 -9.27 8.18 2.07
CA ALA A 42 -8.91 7.82 3.44
C ALA A 42 -8.33 6.40 3.56
N VAL A 43 -8.81 5.47 2.72
CA VAL A 43 -8.31 4.09 2.65
C VAL A 43 -6.92 4.05 2.04
N ALA A 44 -6.70 4.73 0.90
CA ALA A 44 -5.38 4.79 0.24
C ALA A 44 -4.33 5.44 1.15
N THR A 45 -4.68 6.55 1.80
CA THR A 45 -3.81 7.23 2.77
C THR A 45 -3.44 6.32 3.93
N CYS A 46 -4.42 5.62 4.52
CA CYS A 46 -4.17 4.67 5.61
C CYS A 46 -3.25 3.51 5.19
N LEU A 47 -3.44 2.99 3.97
CA LEU A 47 -2.60 1.93 3.42
C LEU A 47 -1.17 2.43 3.14
N GLY A 48 -1.02 3.65 2.62
CA GLY A 48 0.25 4.32 2.43
C GLY A 48 1.05 4.43 3.73
N GLU A 49 0.41 4.82 4.83
CA GLU A 49 1.08 4.83 6.14
C GLU A 49 1.43 3.43 6.65
N ALA A 50 0.56 2.44 6.40
CA ALA A 50 0.81 1.08 6.83
C ALA A 50 2.04 0.46 6.14
N VAL A 51 2.28 0.77 4.86
CA VAL A 51 3.42 0.21 4.12
C VAL A 51 4.77 0.84 4.50
N LYS A 52 4.81 2.05 5.05
CA LYS A 52 6.06 2.67 5.54
C LYS A 52 6.77 1.83 6.60
N THR A 53 6.00 1.07 7.39
CA THR A 53 6.54 0.16 8.41
C THR A 53 6.74 -1.28 7.92
N ALA A 54 6.41 -1.56 6.66
CA ALA A 54 6.57 -2.88 6.08
C ALA A 54 8.01 -3.15 5.67
N VAL A 55 8.42 -4.41 5.78
CA VAL A 55 9.67 -4.92 5.23
C VAL A 55 9.31 -5.99 4.22
N PHE A 56 9.77 -5.79 2.99
CA PHE A 56 9.61 -6.73 1.89
C PHE A 56 10.88 -7.58 1.73
N TYR A 57 10.83 -8.58 0.87
CA TYR A 57 12.05 -9.30 0.50
C TYR A 57 13.06 -8.33 -0.11
N ALA A 58 14.32 -8.46 0.30
CA ALA A 58 15.41 -7.67 -0.23
C ALA A 58 15.50 -7.86 -1.75
N PRO A 59 15.40 -6.78 -2.55
CA PRO A 59 15.45 -6.89 -4.00
C PRO A 59 16.89 -7.16 -4.49
N PRO A 60 17.07 -7.79 -5.67
CA PRO A 60 18.40 -8.05 -6.21
C PRO A 60 19.14 -6.78 -6.67
N LYS A 61 18.43 -5.68 -6.91
CA LYS A 61 18.96 -4.37 -7.29
C LYS A 61 18.16 -3.27 -6.58
N ALA A 62 18.83 -2.25 -6.07
CA ALA A 62 18.22 -1.10 -5.42
C ALA A 62 18.65 0.22 -6.10
N PRO A 63 17.78 1.25 -6.14
CA PRO A 63 16.40 1.25 -5.64
C PRO A 63 15.49 0.34 -6.48
N PHE A 64 14.52 -0.31 -5.82
CA PHE A 64 13.56 -1.19 -6.49
C PHE A 64 12.16 -0.61 -6.42
N LEU A 65 11.52 -0.42 -7.57
CA LEU A 65 10.13 0.03 -7.64
C LEU A 65 9.20 -1.18 -7.73
N THR A 66 8.19 -1.20 -6.88
CA THR A 66 7.12 -2.22 -6.88
C THR A 66 5.76 -1.56 -6.75
N SER A 67 4.72 -2.18 -7.29
CA SER A 67 3.34 -1.71 -7.17
C SER A 67 2.46 -2.73 -6.47
N MET A 68 1.41 -2.24 -5.82
CA MET A 68 0.31 -3.06 -5.31
C MET A 68 -1.01 -2.42 -5.72
N ASP A 69 -1.79 -3.17 -6.48
CA ASP A 69 -3.12 -2.79 -6.90
C ASP A 69 -4.17 -3.59 -6.14
N MET A 70 -5.14 -2.91 -5.56
CA MET A 70 -6.22 -3.49 -4.79
C MET A 70 -7.57 -3.10 -5.38
N SER A 71 -8.38 -4.10 -5.65
CA SER A 71 -9.79 -3.96 -5.99
C SER A 71 -10.66 -4.59 -4.90
N TRP A 72 -11.89 -4.10 -4.81
CA TRP A 72 -12.86 -4.58 -3.82
C TRP A 72 -13.94 -5.34 -4.57
N SER A 73 -14.19 -6.59 -4.17
CA SER A 73 -15.36 -7.30 -4.66
C SER A 73 -16.63 -6.57 -4.21
N ARG A 74 -17.69 -6.66 -5.00
CA ARG A 74 -19.03 -6.24 -4.56
C ARG A 74 -19.52 -7.14 -3.44
#